data_AF-Q9T2Y5-F1
#
_entry.id   AF-Q9T2Y5-F1
#
_cell.length_a   1.000
_cell.length_b   1.000
_cell.length_c   1.000
_cell.angle_alpha   90.00
_cell.angle_beta   90.00
_cell.angle_gamma   90.00
#
_symmetry.space_group_name_H-M   'P 1'
#
loop_
_entity.id
_entity.type
_entity.pdbx_description
1 polymer ?
#
loop_
_entity_poly.entity_id
_entity_poly.type
_entity_poly.pdbx_seq_one_letter_code
_entity_poly.pdbx_strand_id
1 'polypeptide(L)'
;WSYEYSDFKNIEFDSYMVKSDNMKLDNFRLLDVDNRIVLPMNNQIRIMVTATDVIHSWTIPALGVKIDANPGRLNQTNFFISRPGIFFGQCSEICGTNHSFMPIMIESIPIKNFI
;
A
#
# COMPACT_ATOMS: atom_id res chain seq x y z
N TRP A 1 -3.73 6.58 1.53
CA TRP A 1 -3.60 5.43 2.45
C TRP A 1 -2.62 5.80 3.54
N SER A 2 -2.85 5.42 4.78
CA SER A 2 -1.89 5.63 5.88
C SER A 2 -1.34 4.29 6.33
N TYR A 3 -0.03 4.24 6.61
CA TYR A 3 0.67 3.02 6.99
C TYR A 3 1.38 3.22 8.33
N GLU A 4 1.40 2.16 9.13
CA GLU A 4 2.03 2.12 10.45
C GLU A 4 2.94 0.89 10.59
N TYR A 5 4.16 1.10 11.06
CA TYR A 5 5.11 0.06 11.45
C TYR A 5 5.37 0.12 12.97
N SER A 6 4.40 -0.35 13.75
CA SER A 6 4.46 -0.35 15.21
C SER A 6 5.48 -1.32 15.81
N ASP A 7 5.79 -2.42 15.12
CA ASP A 7 6.68 -3.46 15.67
C ASP A 7 8.17 -3.05 15.76
N PHE A 8 8.63 -2.04 15.00
CA PHE A 8 10.06 -1.74 14.87
C PHE A 8 10.46 -0.34 15.34
N LYS A 9 9.77 0.70 14.87
CA LYS A 9 10.21 2.11 15.00
C LYS A 9 9.06 3.10 15.23
N ASN A 10 7.84 2.63 15.48
CA ASN A 10 6.62 3.47 15.54
C ASN A 10 6.59 4.48 14.38
N ILE A 11 6.82 3.99 13.16
CA ILE A 11 6.80 4.82 11.96
C ILE A 11 5.38 4.88 11.45
N GLU A 12 4.90 6.10 11.20
CA GLU A 12 3.61 6.38 10.59
C GLU A 12 3.80 7.36 9.43
N PHE A 13 3.14 7.11 8.31
CA PHE A 13 3.15 8.03 7.18
C PHE A 13 1.91 7.87 6.30
N ASP A 14 1.58 8.95 5.61
CA ASP A 14 0.55 8.96 4.58
C ASP A 14 1.16 8.73 3.19
N SER A 15 0.38 8.08 2.33
CA SER A 15 0.67 7.78 0.94
C SER A 15 -0.46 8.31 0.07
N TYR A 16 -0.16 9.35 -0.70
CA TYR A 16 -1.07 10.03 -1.62
C TYR A 16 -0.60 9.88 -3.07
N MET A 17 -1.56 9.85 -4.00
CA MET A 17 -1.27 9.84 -5.43
C MET A 17 -0.48 11.11 -5.83
N VAL A 18 0.58 10.93 -6.62
CA VAL A 18 1.30 12.07 -7.20
C VAL A 18 0.38 12.79 -8.20
N LYS A 19 0.17 14.09 -7.99
CA LYS A 19 -0.63 14.93 -8.91
C LYS A 19 0.08 15.11 -10.24
N SER A 20 -0.70 15.25 -11.32
CA SER A 20 -0.19 15.40 -12.69
C SER A 20 0.87 16.49 -12.85
N ASP A 21 0.71 17.62 -12.15
CA ASP A 21 1.64 18.76 -12.21
C ASP A 21 3.03 18.44 -11.61
N ASN A 22 3.09 17.45 -10.71
CA ASN A 22 4.31 17.04 -10.01
C ASN A 22 4.89 15.72 -10.56
N MET A 23 4.34 15.19 -11.66
CA MET A 23 4.83 13.93 -12.25
C MET A 23 6.14 14.15 -12.99
N LYS A 24 7.12 13.29 -12.72
CA LYS A 24 8.34 13.17 -13.51
C LYS A 24 8.05 12.31 -14.76
N LEU A 25 8.96 12.35 -15.74
CA LEU A 25 8.84 11.60 -16.99
C LEU A 25 8.66 10.09 -16.79
N ASP A 26 9.25 9.54 -15.72
CA ASP A 26 9.23 8.11 -15.43
C ASP A 26 8.04 7.68 -14.56
N ASN A 27 7.14 8.61 -14.21
CA ASN A 27 6.00 8.31 -13.37
C ASN A 27 4.82 7.72 -14.17
N PHE A 28 4.18 6.70 -13.59
CA PHE A 28 2.94 6.13 -14.07
C PHE A 28 1.74 6.95 -13.59
N ARG A 29 0.99 7.50 -14.55
CA ARG A 29 -0.25 8.23 -14.30
C ARG A 29 -1.23 7.40 -13.47
N LEU A 30 -1.73 7.99 -12.38
CA LEU A 30 -2.67 7.39 -11.41
C LEU A 30 -2.15 6.25 -10.54
N LEU A 31 -0.89 5.83 -10.70
CA LEU A 31 -0.33 4.69 -9.96
C LEU A 31 0.77 5.09 -8.99
N ASP A 32 1.55 6.13 -9.29
CA ASP A 32 2.59 6.58 -8.39
C ASP A 32 2.05 7.35 -7.19
N VAL A 33 2.75 7.16 -6.07
CA VAL A 33 2.51 7.82 -4.79
C VAL A 33 3.74 8.59 -4.33
N ASP A 34 3.54 9.55 -3.45
CA ASP A 34 4.61 10.33 -2.80
C ASP A 34 5.47 9.46 -1.85
N ASN A 35 4.82 8.65 -1.02
CA ASN A 35 5.47 7.75 -0.07
C ASN A 35 5.04 6.31 -0.35
N ARG A 36 6.02 5.46 -0.68
CA ARG A 36 5.79 4.03 -0.95
C ARG A 36 5.86 3.24 0.34
N ILE A 37 5.07 2.16 0.43
CA ILE A 37 5.23 1.20 1.53
C ILE A 37 6.44 0.30 1.23
N VAL A 38 7.51 0.46 2.00
CA VAL A 38 8.74 -0.34 1.85
C VAL A 38 8.59 -1.63 2.66
N LEU A 39 8.75 -2.79 2.05
CA LEU A 39 8.59 -4.10 2.71
C LEU A 39 9.79 -5.02 2.43
N PRO A 40 10.20 -5.86 3.40
CA PRO A 40 11.30 -6.80 3.19
C PRO A 40 10.89 -7.96 2.28
N MET A 41 11.69 -8.25 1.26
CA MET A 41 11.56 -9.47 0.47
C MET A 41 11.99 -10.70 1.28
N ASN A 42 11.49 -11.87 0.88
CA ASN A 42 11.78 -13.18 1.48
C ASN A 42 11.37 -13.34 2.96
N ASN A 43 10.41 -12.53 3.41
CA ASN A 43 9.85 -12.61 4.75
C ASN A 43 8.32 -12.76 4.65
N GLN A 44 7.74 -13.49 5.60
CA GLN A 44 6.29 -13.52 5.75
C GLN A 44 5.82 -12.19 6.35
N ILE A 45 4.98 -11.47 5.62
CA ILE A 45 4.45 -10.17 6.04
C ILE A 45 2.99 -10.37 6.43
N ARG A 46 2.62 -9.90 7.64
CA ARG A 46 1.23 -9.74 8.07
C ARG A 46 0.83 -8.30 7.84
N ILE A 47 -0.24 -8.06 7.09
CA ILE A 47 -0.86 -6.75 7.00
C ILE A 47 -2.20 -6.77 7.74
N MET A 48 -2.43 -5.72 8.52
CA MET A 48 -3.69 -5.44 9.18
C MET A 48 -4.30 -4.20 8.52
N VAL A 49 -5.56 -4.29 8.11
CA VAL A 49 -6.24 -3.25 7.34
C VAL A 49 -7.58 -2.94 7.99
N THR A 50 -7.84 -1.65 8.16
CA THR A 50 -9.09 -1.07 8.64
C THR A 50 -9.32 0.26 7.91
N ALA A 51 -10.52 0.83 8.04
CA ALA A 51 -10.83 2.17 7.54
C ALA A 51 -11.32 3.07 8.67
N THR A 52 -11.15 4.39 8.49
CA THR A 52 -11.59 5.41 9.44
C THR A 52 -12.86 6.13 9.00
N ASP A 53 -13.26 5.98 7.74
CA ASP A 53 -14.39 6.65 7.12
C ASP A 53 -15.42 5.67 6.52
N VAL A 54 -15.25 5.25 5.28
CA VAL A 54 -16.11 4.33 4.54
C VAL A 54 -15.35 3.03 4.24
N ILE A 55 -15.99 2.09 3.55
CA ILE A 55 -15.31 0.86 3.15
C ILE A 55 -14.34 1.17 2.01
N HIS A 56 -13.12 0.65 2.10
CA HIS A 56 -12.14 0.61 1.03
C HIS A 56 -11.68 -0.85 0.82
N SER A 57 -10.82 -1.11 -0.16
CA SER A 57 -10.21 -2.44 -0.31
C SER A 57 -8.77 -2.34 -0.76
N TRP A 58 -7.85 -2.77 0.09
CA TRP A 58 -6.42 -2.74 -0.16
C TRP A 58 -6.04 -3.92 -1.06
N THR A 59 -5.56 -3.63 -2.27
CA THR A 59 -5.34 -4.65 -3.31
C THR A 59 -3.99 -4.50 -3.99
N ILE A 60 -3.25 -5.60 -4.09
CA ILE A 60 -2.02 -5.72 -4.88
C ILE A 60 -2.14 -6.97 -5.76
N PRO A 61 -2.56 -6.82 -7.04
CA PRO A 61 -2.85 -7.97 -7.91
C PRO A 61 -1.64 -8.88 -8.12
N ALA A 62 -0.45 -8.30 -8.26
CA ALA A 62 0.79 -9.06 -8.49
C ALA A 62 1.21 -9.95 -7.30
N LEU A 63 0.69 -9.68 -6.09
CA LEU A 63 0.87 -10.50 -4.90
C LEU A 63 -0.34 -11.38 -4.61
N GLY A 64 -1.42 -11.29 -5.41
CA GLY A 64 -2.67 -12.00 -5.17
C GLY A 64 -3.39 -11.57 -3.90
N VAL A 65 -3.14 -10.35 -3.41
CA VAL A 65 -3.75 -9.85 -2.16
C VAL A 65 -4.86 -8.87 -2.49
N LYS A 66 -6.05 -9.13 -1.93
CA LYS A 66 -7.17 -8.19 -1.83
C LYS A 66 -7.77 -8.34 -0.44
N ILE A 67 -7.90 -7.25 0.30
CA ILE A 67 -8.47 -7.25 1.65
C ILE A 67 -9.28 -5.99 1.89
N ASP A 68 -10.53 -6.16 2.32
CA ASP A 68 -11.43 -5.04 2.56
C ASP A 68 -11.07 -4.34 3.87
N ALA A 69 -11.13 -3.02 3.84
CA ALA A 69 -10.89 -2.11 4.96
C ALA A 69 -12.26 -1.62 5.46
N ASN A 70 -12.76 -2.21 6.55
CA ASN A 70 -14.10 -1.94 7.04
C ASN A 70 -14.01 -1.10 8.32
N PRO A 71 -14.72 0.04 8.42
CA PRO A 71 -14.74 0.82 9.66
C PRO A 71 -15.19 -0.03 10.86
N GLY A 72 -14.42 0.03 11.94
CA GLY A 72 -14.68 -0.76 13.16
C GLY A 72 -14.28 -2.24 13.09
N ARG A 73 -13.63 -2.70 12.01
CA ARG A 73 -13.13 -4.08 11.88
C ARG A 73 -11.70 -4.09 11.35
N LEU A 74 -10.81 -4.72 12.12
CA LEU A 74 -9.43 -4.95 11.72
C LEU A 74 -9.32 -6.31 11.02
N ASN A 75 -9.20 -6.28 9.70
CA ASN A 75 -8.96 -7.47 8.89
C ASN A 75 -7.45 -7.73 8.78
N GLN A 76 -7.06 -9.01 8.72
CA GLN A 76 -5.65 -9.39 8.54
C GLN A 76 -5.48 -10.37 7.39
N THR A 77 -4.36 -10.27 6.69
CA THR A 77 -3.90 -11.29 5.75
C THR A 77 -2.39 -11.40 5.78
N ASN A 78 -1.86 -12.53 5.34
CA ASN A 78 -0.43 -12.73 5.22
C ASN A 78 -0.05 -12.92 3.75
N PHE A 79 1.10 -12.38 3.36
CA PHE A 79 1.66 -12.57 2.03
C PHE A 79 3.19 -12.62 2.07
N PHE A 80 3.78 -13.02 0.96
CA PHE A 80 5.21 -13.19 0.79
C PHE A 80 5.66 -12.55 -0.52
N ILE A 81 6.77 -11.80 -0.49
CA ILE A 81 7.35 -11.20 -1.69
C ILE A 81 8.69 -11.90 -1.98
N SER A 82 8.78 -12.62 -3.10
CA SER A 82 9.95 -13.45 -3.44
C SER A 82 11.05 -12.73 -4.23
N ARG A 83 10.81 -11.51 -4.68
CA ARG A 83 11.74 -10.74 -5.51
C ARG A 83 11.72 -9.25 -5.17
N PRO A 84 12.86 -8.54 -5.30
CA PRO A 84 12.87 -7.09 -5.14
C PRO A 84 12.12 -6.43 -6.28
N GLY A 85 11.65 -5.20 -6.04
CA GLY A 85 11.02 -4.36 -7.06
C GLY A 85 9.80 -3.61 -6.57
N ILE A 86 9.09 -3.00 -7.51
CA ILE A 86 7.92 -2.18 -7.24
C ILE A 86 6.66 -2.94 -7.64
N PHE A 87 5.66 -2.95 -6.76
CA PHE A 87 4.36 -3.58 -6.99
C PHE A 87 3.26 -2.54 -6.85
N PHE A 88 2.38 -2.46 -7.84
CA PHE A 88 1.28 -1.51 -7.88
C PHE A 88 -0.04 -2.15 -7.50
N GLY A 89 -0.92 -1.32 -6.96
CA GLY A 89 -2.26 -1.65 -6.55
C GLY A 89 -3.17 -0.43 -6.58
N GLN A 90 -4.47 -0.67 -6.45
CA GLN A 90 -5.49 0.38 -6.35
C GLN A 90 -6.58 -0.06 -5.37
N CYS A 91 -7.40 0.89 -4.93
CA CYS A 91 -8.59 0.57 -4.16
C CYS A 91 -9.56 -0.25 -5.01
N SER A 92 -10.04 -1.39 -4.50
CA SER A 92 -10.97 -2.30 -5.20
C SER A 92 -12.38 -2.34 -4.61
N GLU A 93 -12.77 -1.29 -3.89
CA GLU A 93 -14.12 -1.09 -3.33
C GLU A 93 -14.54 0.37 -3.45
N ILE A 94 -15.78 0.63 -3.88
CA ILE A 94 -16.24 1.99 -4.19
C ILE A 94 -16.28 2.85 -2.91
N CYS A 95 -15.52 3.95 -2.91
CA CYS A 95 -15.31 4.78 -1.71
C CYS A 95 -15.54 6.28 -1.93
N GLY A 96 -16.26 6.65 -3.00
CA GLY A 96 -16.64 8.03 -3.32
C GLY A 96 -15.90 8.62 -4.53
N THR A 97 -15.92 9.95 -4.66
CA THR A 97 -15.46 10.66 -5.87
C THR A 97 -14.02 10.35 -6.26
N ASN A 98 -13.14 10.18 -5.27
CA ASN A 98 -11.71 9.95 -5.51
C ASN A 98 -11.31 8.47 -5.50
N HIS A 99 -12.28 7.56 -5.66
CA HIS A 99 -12.04 6.12 -5.62
C HIS A 99 -10.92 5.65 -6.57
N SER A 100 -10.83 6.20 -7.77
CA SER A 100 -9.78 5.86 -8.75
C SER A 100 -8.43 6.54 -8.50
N PHE A 101 -8.31 7.39 -7.47
CA PHE A 101 -7.16 8.27 -7.22
C PHE A 101 -6.43 7.97 -5.90
N MET A 102 -6.54 6.73 -5.42
CA MET A 102 -5.87 6.25 -4.21
C MET A 102 -5.08 4.95 -4.47
N PRO A 103 -4.03 5.02 -5.30
CA PRO A 103 -3.20 3.87 -5.61
C PRO A 103 -2.39 3.43 -4.38
N ILE A 104 -1.86 2.21 -4.49
CA ILE A 104 -0.98 1.57 -3.52
C ILE A 104 0.30 1.20 -4.25
N MET A 105 1.44 1.49 -3.63
CA MET A 105 2.75 1.19 -4.22
C MET A 105 3.66 0.58 -3.16
N ILE A 106 4.00 -0.69 -3.34
CA ILE A 106 4.96 -1.41 -2.49
C ILE A 106 6.34 -1.35 -3.14
N GLU A 107 7.36 -1.06 -2.35
CA GLU A 107 8.75 -1.26 -2.71
C GLU A 107 9.33 -2.43 -1.91
N SER A 108 9.69 -3.51 -2.59
CA SER A 108 10.28 -4.69 -1.97
C SER A 108 11.81 -4.63 -2.02
N ILE A 109 12.43 -4.66 -0.85
CA ILE A 109 13.89 -4.53 -0.68
C ILE A 109 14.47 -5.67 0.18
N PRO A 110 15.79 -5.94 0.11
CA PRO A 110 16.43 -6.86 1.04
C PRO A 110 16.27 -6.42 2.51
N ILE A 111 16.09 -7.39 3.42
CA ILE A 111 15.90 -7.13 4.86
C ILE A 111 16.97 -6.22 5.49
N LYS A 112 18.23 -6.32 5.02
CA LYS A 112 19.36 -5.50 5.50
C LYS A 112 19.18 -4.01 5.25
N ASN A 113 18.40 -3.63 4.25
CA ASN A 113 18.14 -2.24 3.90
C ASN A 113 16.82 -1.75 4.53
N PHE A 114 15.98 -2.67 5.01
CA PHE A 114 14.69 -2.37 5.64
C PHE A 114 14.84 -1.99 7.13
N ILE A 115 15.71 -2.69 7.85
CA ILE A 115 16.02 -2.46 9.28
C ILE A 115 17.00 -1.29 9.41
#